data_AF-A0A9P6XMN8-F1
#
_entry.id   AF-A0A9P6XMN8-F1
#
_cell.length_a   1.000
_cell.length_b   1.000
_cell.length_c   1.000
_cell.angle_alpha   90.00
_cell.angle_beta   90.00
_cell.angle_gamma   90.00
#
_symmetry.space_group_name_H-M   'P 1'
#
loop_
_entity.id
_entity.type
_entity.pdbx_description
1 polymer ?
#
loop_
_entity_poly.entity_id
_entity_poly.type
_entity_poly.pdbx_seq_one_letter_code
_entity_poly.pdbx_strand_id
1 'polypeptide(L)' 'MDTDSPRFDNRLLHSLPGAPESGPRRREVLGAAWSPVMPTPVAAPALLAWSPEVATLLGFDAADVESEG' A
#
# COMPACT_ATOMS: atom_id res chain seq x y z
N MET A 1 -21.27 -11.58 -0.24
CA MET A 1 -20.50 -10.77 -1.20
C MET A 1 -19.08 -10.97 -0.77
N ASP A 2 -18.32 -11.78 -1.51
CA ASP A 2 -16.92 -12.03 -1.19
C ASP A 2 -16.16 -10.75 -1.52
N THR A 3 -15.66 -10.07 -0.48
CA THR A 3 -14.77 -8.92 -0.64
C THR A 3 -13.42 -9.45 -1.09
N ASP A 4 -13.29 -9.73 -2.39
CA ASP A 4 -12.07 -10.27 -2.97
C ASP A 4 -10.98 -9.19 -2.83
N SER A 5 -10.02 -9.43 -1.95
CA SER A 5 -8.91 -8.50 -1.74
C SER A 5 -8.18 -8.23 -3.06
N PRO A 6 -7.74 -6.99 -3.32
CA PRO A 6 -7.09 -6.65 -4.57
C PRO A 6 -5.87 -7.54 -4.82
N ARG A 7 -5.81 -8.15 -6.02
CA ARG A 7 -4.70 -9.01 -6.41
C ARG A 7 -3.53 -8.16 -6.87
N PHE A 8 -2.47 -8.12 -6.06
CA PHE A 8 -1.24 -7.40 -6.38
C PHE A 8 -0.25 -8.25 -7.18
N ASP A 9 0.24 -7.69 -8.29
CA ASP A 9 1.49 -8.12 -8.91
C ASP A 9 2.58 -7.09 -8.58
N ASN A 10 3.38 -7.41 -7.56
CA ASN A 10 4.45 -6.54 -7.07
C ASN A 10 5.70 -6.56 -7.97
N ARG A 11 5.52 -6.36 -9.27
CA ARG A 11 6.57 -6.48 -10.29
C ARG A 11 7.83 -5.68 -9.97
N LEU A 12 7.71 -4.49 -9.37
CA LEU A 12 8.85 -3.68 -8.95
C LEU A 12 9.75 -4.43 -7.94
N LEU A 13 9.14 -5.08 -6.95
CA LEU A 13 9.87 -5.84 -5.92
C LEU A 13 10.55 -7.06 -6.53
N HIS A 14 9.89 -7.74 -7.47
CA HIS A 14 10.39 -8.96 -8.09
C HIS A 14 11.43 -8.72 -9.20
N SER A 15 11.39 -7.55 -9.85
CA SER A 15 12.19 -7.28 -11.06
C SER A 15 13.41 -6.40 -10.81
N LEU A 16 13.44 -5.67 -9.69
CA LEU A 16 14.50 -4.69 -9.41
C LEU A 16 15.19 -4.98 -8.07
N PRO A 17 16.49 -4.63 -7.94
CA PRO A 17 17.24 -4.83 -6.71
C PRO A 17 16.61 -4.09 -5.52
N GLY A 18 16.34 -4.82 -4.45
CA GLY A 18 15.89 -4.27 -3.17
C GLY A 18 17.03 -4.04 -2.19
N ALA A 19 16.87 -3.08 -1.29
CA ALA A 19 17.83 -2.86 -0.22
C ALA A 19 17.82 -4.06 0.74
N PRO A 20 19.00 -4.50 1.23
CA PRO A 20 19.10 -5.65 2.12
C PRO A 20 18.54 -5.36 3.53
N GLU A 21 18.51 -4.08 3.91
CA GLU A 21 18.05 -3.64 5.22
C GLU A 21 16.60 -3.15 5.17
N SER A 22 15.78 -3.69 6.08
CA SER A 22 14.42 -3.23 6.34
C SER A 22 14.37 -2.17 7.44
N GLY A 23 13.47 -1.20 7.27
CA GLY A 23 13.11 -0.23 8.30
C GLY A 23 13.38 1.24 7.92
N PRO A 24 12.86 2.18 8.73
CA PRO A 24 12.80 3.61 8.38
C PRO A 24 14.08 4.39 8.70
N ARG A 25 15.19 3.71 9.02
CA ARG A 25 16.45 4.38 9.38
C ARG A 25 17.03 5.12 8.17
N ARG A 26 17.50 6.34 8.39
CA ARG A 26 18.23 7.11 7.39
C ARG A 26 19.60 6.45 7.12
N ARG A 27 19.88 6.17 5.86
CA ARG A 27 21.14 5.57 5.38
C ARG A 27 21.34 5.86 3.89
N GLU A 28 22.53 5.61 3.37
CA GLU A 28 22.74 5.51 1.93
C GLU A 28 22.13 4.20 1.40
N VAL A 29 21.48 4.28 0.23
CA VAL A 29 20.81 3.16 -0.43
C VAL A 29 21.42 2.99 -1.82
N LEU A 30 22.66 2.48 -1.86
CA LEU A 30 23.40 2.29 -3.10
C LEU A 30 22.94 1.03 -3.84
N GLY A 31 22.70 1.15 -5.14
CA GLY A 31 22.41 0.01 -6.02
C GLY A 31 21.05 -0.65 -5.82
N ALA A 32 20.16 -0.08 -5.00
CA ALA A 32 18.79 -0.58 -4.81
C ALA A 32 17.76 0.43 -5.33
N ALA A 33 16.68 -0.09 -5.92
CA ALA A 33 15.54 0.70 -6.42
C ALA A 33 14.45 0.89 -5.36
N TRP A 34 14.44 0.08 -4.31
CA TRP A 34 13.46 0.12 -3.24
C TRP A 34 14.04 -0.35 -1.91
N SER A 35 13.38 0.00 -0.80
CA SER A 35 13.72 -0.46 0.55
C SER A 35 12.48 -1.01 1.25
N PRO A 36 12.55 -2.18 1.90
CA PRO A 36 11.44 -2.69 2.68
C PRO A 36 11.23 -1.84 3.93
N VAL A 37 9.99 -1.43 4.19
CA VAL A 37 9.59 -0.72 5.40
C VAL A 37 8.11 -0.97 5.67
N MET A 38 7.75 -1.09 6.94
CA MET A 38 6.34 -1.17 7.36
C MET A 38 5.80 0.25 7.60
N PRO A 39 4.53 0.53 7.23
CA PRO A 39 3.88 1.78 7.61
C PRO A 39 3.87 1.97 9.12
N THR A 40 4.05 3.22 9.58
CA THR A 40 3.84 3.58 10.99
C THR A 40 2.35 3.84 11.21
N PRO A 41 1.65 3.08 12.08
CA PRO A 41 0.25 3.34 12.39
C PRO A 41 0.04 4.74 12.99
N VAL A 42 -1.09 5.38 12.65
CA VAL A 42 -1.51 6.65 13.25
C VAL A 42 -2.52 6.40 14.36
N ALA A 43 -2.60 7.31 15.33
CA ALA A 43 -3.61 7.25 16.38
C ALA A 43 -4.99 7.61 15.81
N ALA A 44 -6.00 6.78 16.08
CA ALA A 44 -7.41 7.00 15.72
C ALA A 44 -7.62 7.40 14.24
N PRO A 45 -7.28 6.52 13.27
CA PRO A 45 -7.51 6.81 11.85
C PRO A 45 -9.00 6.99 11.54
N ALA A 46 -9.33 7.97 10.69
CA ALA A 46 -10.68 8.21 10.20
C ALA A 46 -10.66 8.60 8.71
N LEU A 47 -11.60 8.08 7.93
CA LEU A 47 -11.77 8.43 6.52
C LEU A 47 -12.44 9.81 6.40
N LEU A 48 -11.77 10.76 5.75
CA LEU A 48 -12.31 12.12 5.54
C LEU A 48 -12.91 12.33 4.14
N ALA A 49 -12.32 11.70 3.12
CA ALA A 49 -12.75 11.78 1.72
C ALA A 49 -12.14 10.64 0.90
N TRP A 50 -12.82 10.30 -0.21
CA TRP A 50 -12.36 9.36 -1.23
C TRP A 50 -12.90 9.75 -2.61
N SER A 51 -12.29 9.27 -3.69
CA SER A 51 -12.76 9.51 -5.07
C SER A 51 -13.54 8.29 -5.59
N PRO A 52 -14.81 8.47 -6.01
CA PRO A 52 -15.60 7.41 -6.63
C PRO A 52 -14.97 6.83 -7.89
N GLU A 53 -14.33 7.67 -8.71
CA GLU A 53 -13.68 7.27 -9.95
C GLU A 53 -12.49 6.35 -9.67
N VAL A 54 -11.69 6.65 -8.64
CA VAL A 54 -10.54 5.84 -8.24
C VAL A 54 -10.97 4.53 -7.58
N ALA A 55 -12.02 4.55 -6.73
CA ALA A 55 -12.57 3.32 -6.15
C ALA A 55 -13.02 2.35 -7.25
N THR A 56 -13.76 2.86 -8.24
CA THR A 56 -14.20 2.09 -9.41
C THR A 56 -13.01 1.53 -10.19
N LEU A 57 -11.95 2.34 -10.42
CA LEU A 57 -10.73 1.90 -11.11
C LEU A 57 -10.05 0.72 -10.38
N LEU A 58 -10.12 0.69 -9.06
CA LEU A 58 -9.54 -0.36 -8.22
C LEU A 58 -10.49 -1.55 -7.99
N GLY A 59 -11.72 -1.49 -8.51
CA GLY A 59 -12.73 -2.53 -8.35
C GLY A 59 -13.45 -2.52 -6.99
N PHE A 60 -13.38 -1.40 -6.27
CA PHE A 60 -14.10 -1.20 -5.01
C PHE A 60 -15.46 -0.55 -5.23
N ASP A 61 -16.44 -0.96 -4.44
CA ASP A 61 -17.70 -0.25 -4.29
C ASP A 61 -17.70 0.66 -3.05
N ALA A 62 -18.82 1.37 -2.83
CA ALA A 62 -18.94 2.27 -1.69
C ALA A 62 -18.92 1.53 -0.33
N ALA A 63 -19.46 0.30 -0.28
CA ALA A 63 -19.46 -0.49 0.95
C ALA A 63 -18.05 -0.97 1.32
N ASP A 64 -17.21 -1.26 0.33
CA ASP A 64 -15.79 -1.57 0.56
C ASP A 64 -15.06 -0.39 1.22
N VAL A 65 -15.31 0.82 0.74
CA VAL A 65 -14.60 2.04 1.19
C VAL A 65 -15.15 2.56 2.53
N GLU A 66 -16.46 2.44 2.76
CA GLU A 66 -17.13 2.89 3.99
C GLU A 66 -17.11 1.84 5.10
N SER A 67 -16.54 0.66 4.85
CA SER A 67 -16.37 -0.36 5.87
C SER A 67 -15.47 0.15 7.02
N GLU A 68 -15.84 -0.19 8.25
CA GLU A 68 -14.97 0.05 9.41
C GLU A 68 -13.76 -0.90 9.34
N GLY A 69 -12.57 -0.37 9.62
CA GLY A 69 -11.30 -1.10 9.67
C GLY A 69 -10.92 -1.59 11.06
#